data_AF-A0A3E0DTN0-F1
#
_entry.id   AF-A0A3E0DTN0-F1
#
_cell.length_a   1.000
_cell.length_b   1.000
_cell.length_c   1.000
_cell.angle_alpha   90.00
_cell.angle_beta   90.00
_cell.angle_gamma   90.00
#
_symmetry.space_group_name_H-M   'P 1'
#
loop_
_entity.id
_entity.type
_entity.pdbx_description
1 polymer ?
#
loop_
_entity_poly.entity_id
_entity_poly.type
_entity_poly.pdbx_seq_one_letter_code
_entity_poly.pdbx_strand_id
1 'polypeptide(L)'
;MKLYQYHHCPYCVRADMVANYKNIRHEKVYLLNDDEQTCLQLVNQKIVPILALEDGTVYTESLKIAAYLDKVGDHTKTIRKAHDNDAFNPVLDGVQDSIKRLLYPRNILLGLPEFVTQSARDYFQLHKEKALNSTFNKALEESPKHIKNVSMALARLPTLPLPSQHNNTISWDDVLLFPRLRNLTMVSGLVFPDQVIRYLEEVSALTDVHTYFNFEI
;
A
#
# COMPACT_ATOMS: atom_id res chain seq x y z
N MET A 1 2.91 -21.42 -0.48
CA MET A 1 2.31 -20.42 -1.40
C MET A 1 3.25 -19.25 -1.67
N LYS A 2 3.17 -18.63 -2.85
CA LYS A 2 3.98 -17.47 -3.26
C LYS A 2 3.11 -16.24 -3.53
N LEU A 3 3.52 -15.09 -3.02
CA LEU A 3 2.86 -13.80 -3.27
C LEU A 3 3.80 -12.91 -4.10
N TYR A 4 3.48 -12.73 -5.38
CA TYR A 4 4.21 -11.85 -6.28
C TYR A 4 3.73 -10.42 -6.11
N GLN A 5 4.65 -9.49 -5.83
CA GLN A 5 4.29 -8.15 -5.39
C GLN A 5 5.32 -7.06 -5.68
N TYR A 6 4.89 -5.82 -5.50
CA TYR A 6 5.76 -4.64 -5.38
C TYR A 6 5.58 -4.06 -3.97
N HIS A 7 6.69 -3.67 -3.33
CA HIS A 7 6.67 -3.16 -1.96
C HIS A 7 5.92 -1.82 -1.83
N HIS A 8 5.97 -0.95 -2.84
CA HIS A 8 5.23 0.32 -2.86
C HIS A 8 3.73 0.14 -3.17
N CYS A 9 3.31 -1.01 -3.68
CA CYS A 9 1.96 -1.17 -4.22
C CYS A 9 0.93 -1.31 -3.09
N PRO A 10 -0.01 -0.36 -2.93
CA PRO A 10 -0.98 -0.42 -1.84
C PRO A 10 -1.89 -1.65 -1.93
N TYR A 11 -2.12 -2.19 -3.13
CA TYR A 11 -2.89 -3.43 -3.32
C TYR A 11 -2.12 -4.66 -2.83
N CYS A 12 -0.80 -4.69 -3.00
CA CYS A 12 0.04 -5.77 -2.48
C CYS A 12 0.06 -5.76 -0.94
N VAL A 13 0.16 -4.56 -0.36
CA VAL A 13 0.09 -4.38 1.09
C VAL A 13 -1.19 -4.96 1.68
N ARG A 14 -2.35 -4.88 1.01
CA ARG A 14 -3.60 -5.53 1.49
C ARG A 14 -3.46 -7.03 1.69
N ALA A 15 -2.81 -7.71 0.74
CA ALA A 15 -2.59 -9.14 0.80
C ALA A 15 -1.59 -9.49 1.90
N ASP A 16 -0.47 -8.76 1.98
CA ASP A 16 0.54 -8.90 3.02
C ASP A 16 -0.05 -8.70 4.42
N MET A 17 -0.87 -7.66 4.62
CA MET A 17 -1.54 -7.37 5.89
C MET A 17 -2.35 -8.56 6.39
N VAL A 18 -3.18 -9.14 5.52
CA VAL A 18 -4.04 -10.27 5.90
C VAL A 18 -3.22 -11.53 6.09
N ALA A 19 -2.25 -11.82 5.21
CA ALA A 19 -1.38 -12.99 5.37
C ALA A 19 -0.64 -12.96 6.72
N ASN A 20 -0.01 -11.83 7.05
CA ASN A 20 0.75 -11.65 8.28
C ASN A 20 -0.17 -11.68 9.51
N TYR A 21 -1.27 -10.91 9.50
CA TYR A 21 -2.23 -10.92 10.61
C TYR A 21 -2.72 -12.34 10.88
N LYS A 22 -3.01 -13.12 9.84
CA LYS A 22 -3.47 -14.51 9.92
C LYS A 22 -2.39 -15.56 10.12
N ASN A 23 -1.16 -15.17 10.42
CA ASN A 23 -0.02 -16.07 10.65
C ASN A 23 0.25 -17.04 9.47
N ILE A 24 -0.05 -16.62 8.24
CA ILE A 24 0.18 -17.42 7.03
C ILE A 24 1.61 -17.22 6.54
N ARG A 25 2.39 -18.30 6.56
CA ARG A 25 3.70 -18.33 5.90
C ARG A 25 3.52 -18.31 4.39
N HIS A 26 4.18 -17.37 3.74
CA HIS A 26 4.21 -17.24 2.28
C HIS A 26 5.57 -16.70 1.83
N GLU A 27 5.99 -17.09 0.64
CA GLU A 27 7.18 -16.52 -0.01
C GLU A 27 6.80 -15.17 -0.63
N LYS A 28 7.46 -14.09 -0.21
CA LYS A 28 7.33 -12.77 -0.83
C LYS A 28 8.25 -12.70 -2.05
N VAL A 29 7.66 -12.64 -3.24
CA VAL A 29 8.41 -12.52 -4.51
C VAL A 29 8.29 -11.10 -5.02
N TYR A 30 9.33 -10.30 -4.83
CA TYR A 30 9.38 -8.94 -5.37
C TYR A 30 9.82 -8.97 -6.83
N LEU A 31 8.90 -8.61 -7.72
CA LEU A 31 9.20 -8.52 -9.15
C LEU A 31 9.84 -7.16 -9.46
N LEU A 32 10.75 -7.13 -10.43
CA LEU A 32 11.17 -5.85 -11.01
C LEU A 32 9.96 -5.17 -11.66
N ASN A 33 9.90 -3.84 -11.61
CA ASN A 33 8.71 -3.14 -12.09
C ASN A 33 8.49 -3.28 -13.60
N ASP A 34 9.56 -3.49 -14.36
CA ASP A 34 9.57 -3.75 -15.80
C ASP A 34 9.43 -5.24 -16.17
N ASP A 35 9.36 -6.16 -15.19
CA ASP A 35 9.12 -7.59 -15.43
C ASP A 35 7.63 -7.85 -15.71
N GLU A 36 7.22 -7.60 -16.95
CA GLU A 36 5.88 -7.97 -17.44
C GLU A 36 5.77 -9.47 -17.69
N GLN A 37 6.87 -10.11 -18.10
CA GLN A 37 6.87 -11.49 -18.59
C GLN A 37 6.42 -12.47 -17.50
N THR A 38 6.90 -12.31 -16.27
CA THR A 38 6.47 -13.17 -15.16
C THR A 38 4.96 -13.05 -14.91
N CYS A 39 4.42 -11.82 -14.92
CA CYS A 39 2.98 -11.61 -14.75
C CYS A 39 2.17 -12.19 -15.92
N LEU A 40 2.64 -12.02 -17.16
CA LEU A 40 2.01 -12.56 -18.37
C LEU A 40 1.99 -14.10 -18.34
N GLN A 41 3.04 -14.75 -17.87
CA GLN A 41 3.08 -16.21 -17.74
C GLN A 41 2.11 -16.73 -16.66
N LEU A 42 1.98 -16.01 -15.54
CA LEU A 42 1.13 -16.43 -14.42
C LEU A 42 -0.36 -16.19 -14.68
N VAL A 43 -0.71 -15.03 -15.24
CA VAL A 43 -2.11 -14.56 -15.30
C VAL A 43 -2.46 -13.82 -16.60
N ASN A 44 -1.58 -13.87 -17.62
CA ASN A 44 -1.78 -13.24 -18.93
C ASN A 44 -2.05 -11.72 -18.87
N GLN A 45 -1.59 -11.06 -17.81
CA GLN A 45 -1.74 -9.62 -17.60
C GLN A 45 -0.64 -9.10 -16.67
N LYS A 46 -0.07 -7.93 -16.96
CA LYS A 46 0.83 -7.23 -16.03
C LYS A 46 0.05 -6.67 -14.84
N ILE A 47 0.01 -7.42 -13.75
CA ILE A 47 -0.72 -7.05 -12.53
C ILE A 47 -0.04 -7.63 -11.28
N VAL A 48 -0.15 -6.92 -10.16
CA VAL A 48 0.18 -7.43 -8.82
C VAL A 48 -0.82 -6.85 -7.80
N PRO A 49 -1.08 -7.52 -6.67
CA PRO A 49 -0.51 -8.81 -6.25
C PRO A 49 -1.05 -10.01 -7.04
N ILE A 50 -0.25 -11.06 -7.13
CA ILE A 50 -0.65 -12.39 -7.61
C ILE A 50 -0.30 -13.41 -6.51
N LEU A 51 -1.28 -14.19 -6.06
CA LEU A 51 -1.06 -15.30 -5.14
C LEU A 51 -1.08 -16.61 -5.93
N ALA A 52 0.04 -17.34 -5.93
CA ALA A 52 0.14 -18.68 -6.51
C ALA A 52 0.21 -19.74 -5.39
N LEU A 53 -0.71 -20.69 -5.43
CA LEU A 53 -0.74 -21.84 -4.54
C LEU A 53 0.13 -22.98 -5.08
N GLU A 54 0.42 -23.95 -4.22
CA GLU A 54 1.24 -25.12 -4.57
C GLU A 54 0.52 -26.10 -5.51
N ASP A 55 -0.81 -26.09 -5.52
CA ASP A 55 -1.64 -26.90 -6.42
C ASP A 55 -1.81 -26.29 -7.82
N GLY A 56 -1.17 -25.15 -8.09
CA GLY A 56 -1.27 -24.43 -9.36
C GLY A 56 -2.43 -23.42 -9.43
N THR A 57 -3.27 -23.32 -8.40
CA THR A 57 -4.31 -22.28 -8.34
C THR A 57 -3.68 -20.90 -8.23
N VAL A 58 -4.21 -19.94 -8.99
CA VAL A 58 -3.75 -18.55 -8.97
C VAL A 58 -4.91 -17.61 -8.65
N TYR A 59 -4.67 -16.69 -7.71
CA TYR A 59 -5.59 -15.59 -7.39
C TYR A 59 -4.97 -14.25 -7.79
N THR A 60 -5.79 -13.42 -8.42
CA THR A 60 -5.56 -12.00 -8.65
C THR A 60 -6.60 -11.18 -7.89
N GLU A 61 -6.51 -9.85 -7.96
CA GLU A 61 -7.32 -8.90 -7.17
C GLU A 61 -7.02 -8.96 -5.67
N SER A 62 -6.42 -7.89 -5.16
CA SER A 62 -5.97 -7.80 -3.76
C SER A 62 -7.01 -8.22 -2.72
N LEU A 63 -8.29 -7.86 -2.90
CA LEU A 63 -9.36 -8.22 -1.95
C LEU A 63 -9.79 -9.68 -2.06
N LYS A 64 -9.72 -10.30 -3.25
CA LYS A 64 -9.98 -11.73 -3.40
C LYS A 64 -8.86 -12.56 -2.76
N ILE A 65 -7.61 -12.13 -2.97
CA ILE A 65 -6.43 -12.71 -2.32
C ILE A 65 -6.56 -12.58 -0.80
N ALA A 66 -6.84 -11.37 -0.30
CA ALA A 66 -7.03 -11.13 1.13
C ALA A 66 -8.18 -11.98 1.71
N ALA A 67 -9.32 -12.09 1.03
CA ALA A 67 -10.44 -12.91 1.50
C ALA A 67 -10.09 -14.41 1.53
N TYR A 68 -9.34 -14.89 0.54
CA TYR A 68 -8.81 -16.26 0.56
C TYR A 68 -7.89 -16.48 1.75
N LEU A 69 -6.94 -15.57 1.99
CA LEU A 69 -6.01 -15.63 3.13
C LEU A 69 -6.76 -15.59 4.47
N ASP A 70 -7.77 -14.72 4.61
CA ASP A 70 -8.61 -14.66 5.80
C ASP A 70 -9.32 -16.00 6.08
N LYS A 71 -9.78 -16.66 5.02
CA LYS A 71 -10.47 -17.95 5.08
C LYS A 71 -9.55 -19.11 5.47
N VAL A 72 -8.31 -19.15 5.01
CA VAL A 72 -7.42 -20.32 5.23
C VAL A 72 -6.43 -20.16 6.39
N GLY A 73 -6.27 -18.94 6.89
CA GLY A 73 -5.34 -18.64 7.98
C GLY A 73 -5.92 -18.85 9.38
N ASP A 74 -5.24 -18.29 10.37
CA ASP A 74 -5.59 -18.44 11.78
C ASP A 74 -7.01 -17.93 12.09
N HIS A 75 -7.91 -18.86 12.42
CA HIS A 75 -9.31 -18.57 12.73
C HIS A 75 -9.50 -17.88 14.09
N THR A 76 -8.52 -17.96 14.99
CA THR A 76 -8.60 -17.26 16.29
C THR A 76 -8.43 -15.75 16.13
N LYS A 77 -7.80 -15.31 15.03
CA LYS A 77 -7.61 -13.91 14.68
C LYS A 77 -8.69 -13.44 13.72
N THR A 78 -9.84 -13.05 14.25
CA THR A 78 -10.94 -12.53 13.42
C THR A 78 -10.59 -11.15 12.83
N ILE A 79 -10.92 -10.93 11.56
CA ILE A 79 -10.94 -9.60 10.92
C ILE A 79 -12.38 -9.09 11.00
N ARG A 80 -12.58 -7.93 11.63
CA ARG A 80 -13.91 -7.33 11.77
C ARG A 80 -14.44 -6.91 10.40
N LYS A 81 -15.77 -6.92 10.25
CA LYS A 81 -16.43 -6.41 9.03
C LYS A 81 -16.08 -4.94 8.80
N ALA A 82 -16.07 -4.54 7.53
CA ALA A 82 -16.03 -3.12 7.15
C ALA A 82 -17.27 -2.42 7.68
N HIS A 83 -17.14 -1.15 8.07
CA HIS A 83 -18.29 -0.31 8.35
C HIS A 83 -18.90 0.17 7.03
N ASP A 84 -20.20 0.37 7.00
CA ASP A 84 -20.90 0.89 5.81
C ASP A 84 -20.56 2.38 5.53
N ASN A 85 -19.78 3.03 6.41
CA ASN A 85 -19.46 4.45 6.32
C ASN A 85 -18.10 4.69 5.67
N ASP A 86 -18.11 5.02 4.38
CA ASP A 86 -16.91 5.39 3.62
C ASP A 86 -16.50 6.87 3.83
N ALA A 87 -16.44 7.34 5.08
CA ALA A 87 -16.14 8.74 5.36
C ALA A 87 -14.66 9.11 5.04
N PHE A 88 -13.77 8.12 4.90
CA PHE A 88 -12.33 8.34 4.74
C PHE A 88 -11.93 8.48 3.27
N ASN A 89 -12.49 7.68 2.35
CA ASN A 89 -12.07 7.71 0.95
C ASN A 89 -12.31 9.07 0.29
N PRO A 90 -13.46 9.76 0.46
CA PRO A 90 -13.68 11.06 -0.17
C PRO A 90 -12.63 12.11 0.20
N VAL A 91 -12.12 12.07 1.44
CA VAL A 91 -11.08 13.01 1.91
C VAL A 91 -9.77 12.77 1.16
N LEU A 92 -9.32 11.52 1.07
CA LEU A 92 -8.08 11.16 0.38
C LEU A 92 -8.21 11.26 -1.14
N ASP A 93 -9.36 10.88 -1.69
CA ASP A 93 -9.65 10.95 -3.12
C ASP A 93 -9.67 12.40 -3.60
N GLY A 94 -10.18 13.32 -2.78
CA GLY A 94 -10.15 14.76 -3.04
C GLY A 94 -8.74 15.36 -3.19
N VAL A 95 -7.70 14.68 -2.68
CA VAL A 95 -6.29 15.08 -2.83
C VAL A 95 -5.44 14.05 -3.59
N GLN A 96 -6.06 13.09 -4.28
CA GLN A 96 -5.37 11.97 -4.91
C GLN A 96 -4.30 12.39 -5.93
N ASP A 97 -4.50 13.48 -6.67
CA ASP A 97 -3.47 14.01 -7.57
C ASP A 97 -2.22 14.47 -6.80
N SER A 98 -2.41 15.20 -5.68
CA SER A 98 -1.30 15.61 -4.81
C SER A 98 -0.60 14.41 -4.18
N ILE A 99 -1.36 13.38 -3.77
CA ILE A 99 -0.79 12.12 -3.29
C ILE A 99 0.08 11.47 -4.37
N LYS A 100 -0.41 11.32 -5.61
CA LYS A 100 0.38 10.71 -6.70
C LYS A 100 1.65 11.49 -7.00
N ARG A 101 1.58 12.83 -7.03
CA ARG A 101 2.74 13.71 -7.27
C ARG A 101 3.79 13.61 -6.17
N LEU A 102 3.37 13.38 -4.93
CA LEU A 102 4.30 13.11 -3.84
C LEU A 102 4.93 11.72 -3.93
N LEU A 103 4.11 10.69 -4.16
CA LEU A 103 4.54 9.30 -4.05
C LEU A 103 5.31 8.77 -5.26
N TYR A 104 4.87 9.04 -6.48
CA TYR A 104 5.48 8.41 -7.67
C TYR A 104 6.98 8.70 -7.82
N PRO A 105 7.46 9.96 -7.68
CA PRO A 105 8.90 10.21 -7.71
C PRO A 105 9.64 9.51 -6.56
N ARG A 106 9.05 9.48 -5.35
CA ARG A 106 9.69 8.92 -4.16
C ARG A 106 9.79 7.39 -4.20
N ASN A 107 8.85 6.70 -4.84
CA ASN A 107 8.88 5.26 -5.00
C ASN A 107 10.21 4.75 -5.57
N ILE A 108 10.75 5.43 -6.59
CA ILE A 108 12.00 5.03 -7.26
C ILE A 108 13.26 5.54 -6.54
N LEU A 109 13.12 6.41 -5.53
CA LEU A 109 14.23 6.95 -4.74
C LEU A 109 14.47 6.18 -3.43
N LEU A 110 13.51 5.36 -3.00
CA LEU A 110 13.53 4.63 -1.72
C LEU A 110 14.35 3.32 -1.73
N GLY A 111 15.00 2.96 -2.85
CA GLY A 111 15.76 1.71 -2.94
C GLY A 111 14.91 0.44 -2.83
N LEU A 112 13.62 0.51 -3.20
CA LEU A 112 12.71 -0.63 -3.11
C LEU A 112 13.11 -1.77 -4.07
N PRO A 113 12.82 -3.04 -3.72
CA PRO A 113 13.30 -4.20 -4.48
C PRO A 113 12.82 -4.22 -5.94
N GLU A 114 11.62 -3.72 -6.21
CA GLU A 114 11.08 -3.61 -7.57
C GLU A 114 11.79 -2.55 -8.44
N PHE A 115 12.68 -1.74 -7.87
CA PHE A 115 13.38 -0.63 -8.53
C PHE A 115 14.91 -0.72 -8.41
N VAL A 116 15.47 -1.90 -8.13
CA VAL A 116 16.93 -2.06 -7.98
C VAL A 116 17.70 -1.77 -9.29
N THR A 117 17.09 -2.05 -10.45
CA THR A 117 17.68 -1.77 -11.76
C THR A 117 17.28 -0.39 -12.29
N GLN A 118 18.13 0.21 -13.13
CA GLN A 118 17.81 1.47 -13.79
C GLN A 118 16.63 1.32 -14.77
N SER A 119 16.55 0.20 -15.50
CA SER A 119 15.44 -0.07 -16.43
C SER A 119 14.08 -0.11 -15.74
N ALA A 120 13.99 -0.71 -14.55
CA ALA A 120 12.75 -0.73 -13.78
C ALA A 120 12.33 0.66 -13.30
N ARG A 121 13.30 1.51 -12.92
CA ARG A 121 13.06 2.93 -12.57
C ARG A 121 12.58 3.72 -13.77
N ASP A 122 13.26 3.61 -14.90
CA ASP A 122 12.93 4.32 -16.15
C ASP A 122 11.55 3.92 -16.67
N TYR A 123 11.25 2.60 -16.64
CA TYR A 123 9.94 2.07 -17.01
C TYR A 123 8.85 2.69 -16.14
N PHE A 124 9.01 2.69 -14.81
CA PHE A 124 8.01 3.26 -13.90
C PHE A 124 7.85 4.77 -14.12
N GLN A 125 8.96 5.50 -14.23
CA GLN A 125 8.95 6.94 -14.45
C GLN A 125 8.22 7.30 -15.73
N LEU A 126 8.55 6.69 -16.87
CA LEU A 126 7.91 6.94 -18.15
C LEU A 126 6.38 6.79 -18.08
N HIS A 127 5.90 5.70 -17.49
CA HIS A 127 4.46 5.43 -17.40
C HIS A 127 3.75 6.38 -16.42
N LYS A 128 4.40 6.72 -15.30
CA LYS A 128 3.79 7.58 -14.27
C LYS A 128 3.84 9.05 -14.62
N GLU A 129 4.90 9.54 -15.26
CA GLU A 129 4.95 10.93 -15.77
C GLU A 129 3.88 11.18 -16.83
N LYS A 130 3.67 10.21 -17.74
CA LYS A 130 2.55 10.25 -18.69
C LYS A 130 1.20 10.31 -17.97
N ALA A 131 0.99 9.49 -16.94
CA ALA A 131 -0.24 9.49 -16.15
C ALA A 131 -0.46 10.76 -15.32
N LEU A 132 0.63 11.41 -14.87
CA LEU A 132 0.60 12.69 -14.15
C LEU A 132 0.46 13.91 -15.07
N ASN A 133 0.69 13.73 -16.37
CA ASN A 133 0.89 14.83 -17.31
C ASN A 133 1.93 15.85 -16.78
N SER A 134 3.03 15.35 -16.22
CA SER A 134 4.09 16.13 -15.55
C SER A 134 5.34 15.29 -15.36
N THR A 135 6.51 15.92 -15.25
CA THR A 135 7.75 15.22 -14.89
C THR A 135 7.84 14.97 -13.38
N PHE A 136 8.64 13.99 -12.99
CA PHE A 136 8.99 13.71 -11.59
C PHE A 136 9.76 14.86 -10.96
N ASN A 137 10.69 15.47 -11.70
CA ASN A 137 11.43 16.65 -11.22
C ASN A 137 10.49 17.80 -10.86
N LYS A 138 9.53 18.13 -11.73
CA LYS A 138 8.54 19.16 -11.43
C LYS A 138 7.66 18.79 -10.24
N ALA A 139 7.23 17.52 -10.14
CA ALA A 139 6.44 17.06 -9.00
C ALA A 139 7.21 17.15 -7.67
N LEU A 140 8.53 16.91 -7.70
CA LEU A 140 9.42 17.08 -6.56
C LEU A 140 9.59 18.56 -6.19
N GLU A 141 9.81 19.45 -7.17
CA GLU A 141 9.86 20.91 -6.96
C GLU A 141 8.55 21.46 -6.35
N GLU A 142 7.41 20.93 -6.80
CA GLU A 142 6.08 21.29 -6.29
C GLU A 142 5.73 20.60 -4.96
N SER A 143 6.64 19.83 -4.35
CA SER A 143 6.39 19.11 -3.08
C SER A 143 5.79 19.99 -1.98
N PRO A 144 6.25 21.24 -1.72
CA PRO A 144 5.65 22.07 -0.66
C PRO A 144 4.15 22.31 -0.84
N LYS A 145 3.70 22.50 -2.10
CA LYS A 145 2.28 22.67 -2.45
C LYS A 145 1.49 21.39 -2.16
N HIS A 146 2.01 20.24 -2.61
CA HIS A 146 1.32 18.97 -2.45
C HIS A 146 1.32 18.48 -1.00
N ILE A 147 2.40 18.69 -0.25
CA ILE A 147 2.48 18.44 1.19
C ILE A 147 1.40 19.25 1.91
N LYS A 148 1.29 20.55 1.65
CA LYS A 148 0.25 21.40 2.25
C LYS A 148 -1.16 20.85 1.99
N ASN A 149 -1.47 20.50 0.73
CA ASN A 149 -2.78 19.97 0.36
C ASN A 149 -3.09 18.66 1.10
N VAL A 150 -2.14 17.72 1.12
CA VAL A 150 -2.33 16.41 1.76
C VAL A 150 -2.42 16.55 3.28
N SER A 151 -1.56 17.35 3.92
CA SER A 151 -1.65 17.61 5.36
C SER A 151 -2.97 18.26 5.77
N MET A 152 -3.51 19.19 4.97
CA MET A 152 -4.85 19.75 5.19
C MET A 152 -5.96 18.70 5.07
N ALA A 153 -5.83 17.74 4.15
CA ALA A 153 -6.79 16.64 4.04
C ALA A 153 -6.67 15.67 5.22
N LEU A 154 -5.45 15.31 5.62
CA LEU A 154 -5.21 14.46 6.81
C LEU A 154 -5.79 15.08 8.08
N ALA A 155 -5.68 16.40 8.26
CA ALA A 155 -6.27 17.12 9.38
C ALA A 155 -7.81 17.11 9.40
N ARG A 156 -8.45 16.81 8.25
CA ARG A 156 -9.90 16.69 8.11
C ARG A 156 -10.39 15.24 8.14
N LEU A 157 -9.48 14.26 8.26
CA LEU A 157 -9.90 12.87 8.41
C LEU A 157 -10.76 12.74 9.67
N PRO A 158 -11.92 12.05 9.59
CA PRO A 158 -12.65 11.69 10.78
C PRO A 158 -11.79 10.80 11.67
N THR A 159 -12.15 10.71 12.94
CA THR A 159 -11.41 9.89 13.90
C THR A 159 -11.29 8.45 13.42
N LEU A 160 -10.05 7.98 13.28
CA LEU A 160 -9.76 6.61 12.86
C LEU A 160 -10.01 5.67 14.05
N PRO A 161 -10.84 4.62 13.90
CA PRO A 161 -10.98 3.61 14.93
C PRO A 161 -9.64 2.91 15.16
N LEU A 162 -9.15 2.93 16.40
CA LEU A 162 -7.88 2.30 16.74
C LEU A 162 -8.09 0.80 17.02
N PRO A 163 -7.22 -0.09 16.52
CA PRO A 163 -7.26 -1.51 16.88
C PRO A 163 -7.34 -1.78 18.39
N SER A 164 -6.66 -0.98 19.22
CA SER A 164 -6.66 -1.06 20.69
C SER A 164 -8.04 -0.81 21.31
N GLN A 165 -8.93 -0.08 20.62
CA GLN A 165 -10.33 0.12 21.01
C GLN A 165 -11.21 -1.10 20.66
N HIS A 166 -10.67 -2.06 19.92
CA HIS A 166 -11.36 -3.23 19.40
C HIS A 166 -10.61 -4.53 19.73
N ASN A 167 -10.15 -4.65 20.98
CA ASN A 167 -9.44 -5.85 21.47
C ASN A 167 -8.20 -6.21 20.62
N ASN A 168 -7.47 -5.21 20.12
CA ASN A 168 -6.28 -5.39 19.28
C ASN A 168 -6.55 -6.22 18.01
N THR A 169 -7.72 -6.05 17.40
CA THR A 169 -8.06 -6.69 16.12
C THR A 169 -8.02 -5.67 14.98
N ILE A 170 -7.91 -6.11 13.73
CA ILE A 170 -8.10 -5.26 12.53
C ILE A 170 -9.50 -5.47 11.91
N SER A 171 -9.95 -4.52 11.09
CA SER A 171 -11.15 -4.61 10.24
C SER A 171 -10.78 -4.59 8.75
N TRP A 172 -11.77 -4.87 7.90
CA TRP A 172 -11.63 -4.66 6.45
C TRP A 172 -11.47 -3.19 6.05
N ASP A 173 -11.91 -2.24 6.89
CA ASP A 173 -11.59 -0.82 6.67
C ASP A 173 -10.09 -0.57 6.83
N ASP A 174 -9.47 -1.22 7.82
CA ASP A 174 -8.03 -1.11 8.04
C ASP A 174 -7.27 -1.65 6.82
N VAL A 175 -7.68 -2.80 6.29
CA VAL A 175 -7.13 -3.40 5.06
C VAL A 175 -7.24 -2.44 3.87
N LEU A 176 -8.31 -1.66 3.76
CA LEU A 176 -8.49 -0.72 2.66
C LEU A 176 -7.71 0.60 2.85
N LEU A 177 -7.72 1.14 4.06
CA LEU A 177 -7.23 2.48 4.39
C LEU A 177 -5.74 2.51 4.71
N PHE A 178 -5.26 1.57 5.53
CA PHE A 178 -3.87 1.54 5.99
C PHE A 178 -2.87 1.60 4.83
N PRO A 179 -2.98 0.83 3.73
CA PRO A 179 -2.02 0.91 2.63
C PRO A 179 -1.87 2.32 2.02
N ARG A 180 -2.96 3.08 1.97
CA ARG A 180 -2.96 4.46 1.44
C ARG A 180 -2.18 5.38 2.37
N LEU A 181 -2.50 5.35 3.66
CA LEU A 181 -1.85 6.17 4.68
C LEU A 181 -0.39 5.76 4.89
N ARG A 182 -0.11 4.46 4.90
CA ARG A 182 1.23 3.88 5.01
C ARG A 182 2.17 4.42 3.94
N ASN A 183 1.73 4.52 2.68
CA ASN A 183 2.59 5.05 1.64
C ASN A 183 2.85 6.56 1.79
N LEU A 184 1.94 7.33 2.38
CA LEU A 184 2.21 8.75 2.66
C LEU A 184 3.39 8.96 3.61
N THR A 185 3.73 7.97 4.43
CA THR A 185 4.91 8.04 5.32
C THR A 185 6.25 8.05 4.56
N MET A 186 6.26 7.80 3.25
CA MET A 186 7.42 8.00 2.37
C MET A 186 7.81 9.48 2.21
N VAL A 187 6.90 10.40 2.55
CA VAL A 187 7.03 11.83 2.26
C VAL A 187 7.60 12.55 3.48
N SER A 188 8.93 12.72 3.50
CA SER A 188 9.58 13.59 4.50
C SER A 188 8.97 15.00 4.47
N GLY A 189 8.70 15.55 5.66
CA GLY A 189 8.05 16.85 5.86
C GLY A 189 6.52 16.86 5.75
N LEU A 190 5.88 15.73 5.44
CA LEU A 190 4.42 15.63 5.48
C LEU A 190 3.93 15.64 6.95
N VAL A 191 3.03 16.56 7.28
CA VAL A 191 2.47 16.67 8.64
C VAL A 191 1.30 15.72 8.79
N PHE A 192 1.41 14.77 9.72
CA PHE A 192 0.36 13.85 10.12
C PHE A 192 -0.25 14.29 11.47
N PRO A 193 -1.58 14.28 11.62
CA PRO A 193 -2.20 14.40 12.95
C PRO A 193 -1.84 13.22 13.84
N ASP A 194 -1.67 13.45 15.15
CA ASP A 194 -1.30 12.41 16.13
C ASP A 194 -2.23 11.19 16.14
N GLN A 195 -3.52 11.38 15.82
CA GLN A 195 -4.45 10.26 15.71
C GLN A 195 -4.14 9.34 14.51
N VAL A 196 -3.62 9.91 13.42
CA VAL A 196 -3.26 9.15 12.21
C VAL A 196 -1.95 8.40 12.44
N ILE A 197 -0.99 9.01 13.13
CA ILE A 197 0.26 8.35 13.52
C ILE A 197 -0.05 7.15 14.42
N ARG A 198 -0.84 7.33 15.48
CA ARG A 198 -1.25 6.24 16.38
C ARG A 198 -1.95 5.09 15.64
N TYR A 199 -2.87 5.42 14.74
CA TYR A 199 -3.53 4.42 13.89
C TYR A 199 -2.52 3.63 13.03
N LEU A 200 -1.58 4.33 12.38
CA LEU A 200 -0.54 3.70 11.56
C LEU A 200 0.36 2.77 12.40
N GLU A 201 0.74 3.19 13.60
CA GLU A 201 1.57 2.39 14.51
C GLU A 201 0.84 1.11 14.96
N GLU A 202 -0.42 1.22 15.39
CA GLU A 202 -1.19 0.06 15.86
C GLU A 202 -1.46 -0.95 14.75
N VAL A 203 -1.88 -0.50 13.56
CA VAL A 203 -2.14 -1.40 12.43
C VAL A 203 -0.83 -2.01 11.93
N SER A 204 0.26 -1.23 11.86
CA SER A 204 1.58 -1.74 11.49
C SER A 204 2.05 -2.85 12.43
N ALA A 205 1.90 -2.66 13.75
CA ALA A 205 2.29 -3.66 14.75
C ALA A 205 1.48 -4.96 14.65
N LEU A 206 0.17 -4.88 14.39
CA LEU A 206 -0.69 -6.07 14.27
C LEU A 206 -0.51 -6.84 12.97
N THR A 207 -0.13 -6.14 11.90
CA THR A 207 -0.01 -6.72 10.56
C THR A 207 1.43 -7.00 10.14
N ASP A 208 2.42 -6.67 10.97
CA ASP A 208 3.84 -6.78 10.64
C ASP A 208 4.17 -6.16 9.27
N VAL A 209 3.54 -5.01 8.97
CA VAL A 209 3.79 -4.22 7.75
C VAL A 209 4.37 -2.89 8.17
N HIS A 210 5.65 -2.69 7.85
CA HIS A 210 6.36 -1.47 8.25
C HIS A 210 5.89 -0.22 7.47
N THR A 211 5.89 0.91 8.18
CA THR A 211 5.79 2.25 7.61
C THR A 211 7.16 2.71 7.07
N TYR A 212 7.19 3.89 6.46
CA TYR A 212 8.39 4.50 5.88
C TYR A 212 8.97 5.65 6.71
N PHE A 213 8.47 5.91 7.93
CA PHE A 213 8.94 7.03 8.75
C PHE A 213 10.46 7.00 9.02
N ASN A 214 11.04 5.80 9.08
CA ASN A 214 12.47 5.59 9.35
C ASN A 214 13.29 5.31 8.08
N PHE A 215 12.70 5.45 6.89
CA PHE A 215 13.46 5.36 5.64
C PHE A 215 14.03 6.75 5.36
N GLU A 216 15.32 6.92 5.65
CA GLU A 216 16.06 8.08 5.18
C GLU A 216 16.20 7.98 3.64
N ILE A 217 15.67 8.97 2.92
CA ILE A 217 16.03 9.26 1.52
C ILE A 217 17.01 10.42 1.53
#